data_AF-A0AAW6JQY4-F1
#
_entry.id   AF-A0AAW6JQY4-F1
#
_cell.length_a   1.000
_cell.length_b   1.000
_cell.length_c   1.000
_cell.angle_alpha   90.00
_cell.angle_beta   90.00
_cell.angle_gamma   90.00
#
_symmetry.space_group_name_H-M   'P 1'
#
loop_
_entity.id
_entity.type
_entity.pdbx_description
1 polymer ?
#
loop_
_entity_poly.entity_id
_entity_poly.type
_entity_poly.pdbx_seq_one_letter_code
_entity_poly.pdbx_strand_id
1 'polypeptide(L)'
;TLIGGTGNDVFVVDTTTDTITELASGGTDTIQSSVTYSIAALANVENLTLTGTAGINGTGNAGNNVITGNTANNILDGGAGIDTLIGGTGNDVFVVDTTTDVITENVGEGTDTIESTVTLTLATLPNIENLTLTGTAAINGTGNAGNNVITGNTANNILNGGLGNDILNGGLGIDTLIGGTGIDRFDYRNLANSVFNSVDVITDFNANASNDLFLVSTARSVFSNAGTLATLDTVGITAKLTTVNFGANAAAQFTFGSRTFVGINDATAGFSATTDAIIEVTGLTGTLSLTNFTTVTV
;
A
#
# COMPACT_ATOMS: atom_id res chain seq x y z
N THR A 1 30.31 -3.55 27.67
CA THR A 1 30.82 -2.47 26.81
C THR A 1 31.81 -3.04 25.82
N LEU A 2 31.56 -2.81 24.54
CA LEU A 2 32.42 -3.20 23.43
C LEU A 2 33.00 -1.92 22.81
N ILE A 3 34.28 -1.93 22.44
CA ILE A 3 35.01 -0.76 21.91
C ILE A 3 35.84 -1.25 20.72
N GLY A 4 35.55 -0.77 19.50
CA GLY A 4 36.26 -1.16 18.27
C GLY A 4 37.55 -0.42 18.08
N GLY A 5 37.48 0.91 18.05
CA GLY A 5 38.65 1.77 17.95
C GLY A 5 38.94 2.19 16.51
N THR A 6 39.99 1.66 15.89
CA THR A 6 40.36 1.99 14.50
C THR A 6 40.38 0.73 13.65
N GLY A 7 39.96 0.85 12.39
CA GLY A 7 39.73 -0.27 11.50
C GLY A 7 38.23 -0.54 11.37
N ASN A 8 37.90 -1.58 10.62
CA ASN A 8 36.54 -2.07 10.49
C ASN A 8 36.33 -3.16 11.55
N ASP A 9 35.47 -2.90 12.51
CA ASP A 9 35.21 -3.77 13.65
C ASP A 9 33.87 -4.51 13.53
N VAL A 10 33.76 -5.64 14.25
CA VAL A 10 32.54 -6.44 14.35
C VAL A 10 32.16 -6.63 15.81
N PHE A 11 30.97 -6.16 16.18
CA PHE A 11 30.37 -6.32 17.51
C PHE A 11 29.33 -7.41 17.48
N VAL A 12 29.41 -8.35 18.42
CA VAL A 12 28.35 -9.35 18.62
C VAL A 12 27.50 -8.92 19.81
N VAL A 13 26.21 -8.74 19.55
CA VAL A 13 25.21 -8.31 20.53
C VAL A 13 24.20 -9.43 20.76
N ASP A 14 24.09 -9.87 22.01
CA ASP A 14 23.12 -10.89 22.42
C ASP A 14 22.05 -10.35 23.37
N THR A 15 22.22 -9.12 23.86
CA THR A 15 21.23 -8.42 24.66
C THR A 15 21.18 -6.93 24.33
N THR A 16 20.04 -6.28 24.57
CA THR A 16 19.93 -4.82 24.45
C THR A 16 20.70 -4.06 25.53
N THR A 17 21.33 -4.76 26.48
CA THR A 17 22.14 -4.15 27.54
C THR A 17 23.60 -3.94 27.14
N ASP A 18 24.03 -4.49 26.00
CA ASP A 18 25.34 -4.25 25.46
C ASP A 18 25.48 -2.80 24.98
N THR A 19 26.55 -2.14 25.44
CA THR A 19 26.91 -0.77 25.03
C THR A 19 28.09 -0.81 24.07
N ILE A 20 28.00 -0.10 22.96
CA ILE A 20 29.06 0.00 21.95
C ILE A 20 29.62 1.42 21.95
N THR A 21 30.91 1.58 21.70
CA THR A 21 31.57 2.89 21.65
C THR A 21 32.57 2.93 20.51
N GLU A 22 32.21 3.66 19.45
CA GLU A 22 33.04 3.84 18.27
C GLU A 22 33.61 5.24 18.09
N LEU A 23 34.79 5.28 17.49
CA LEU A 23 35.50 6.51 17.17
C LEU A 23 35.04 7.06 15.82
N ALA A 24 34.99 8.39 15.70
CA ALA A 24 34.81 9.02 14.41
C ALA A 24 35.97 8.67 13.47
N SER A 25 35.65 8.30 12.23
CA SER A 25 36.64 7.82 11.24
C SER A 25 37.40 6.56 11.71
N GLY A 26 36.77 5.72 12.54
CA GLY A 26 37.28 4.42 12.97
C GLY A 26 37.42 3.45 11.80
N GLY A 27 36.37 3.32 11.00
CA GLY A 27 36.35 2.52 9.78
C GLY A 27 34.91 2.38 9.29
N THR A 28 34.56 1.20 8.80
CA THR A 28 33.18 0.79 8.55
C THR A 28 32.85 -0.36 9.49
N ASP A 29 31.98 -0.08 10.45
CA ASP A 29 31.79 -0.93 11.63
C ASP A 29 30.44 -1.67 11.57
N THR A 30 30.43 -2.91 12.06
CA THR A 30 29.28 -3.82 11.92
C THR A 30 28.82 -4.36 13.26
N ILE A 31 27.51 -4.28 13.51
CA ILE A 31 26.85 -4.95 14.62
C ILE A 31 26.17 -6.21 14.11
N GLN A 32 26.47 -7.35 14.70
CA GLN A 32 25.74 -8.61 14.54
C GLN A 32 24.87 -8.82 15.78
N SER A 33 23.56 -8.69 15.64
CA SER A 33 22.62 -8.76 16.76
C SER A 33 21.75 -10.00 16.69
N SER A 34 21.61 -10.75 17.78
CA SER A 34 20.65 -11.87 17.90
C SER A 34 19.31 -11.47 18.53
N VAL A 35 19.11 -10.17 18.76
CA VAL A 35 17.90 -9.54 19.29
C VAL A 35 17.50 -8.35 18.41
N THR A 36 16.26 -7.88 18.52
CA THR A 36 15.86 -6.59 17.93
C THR A 36 16.79 -5.49 18.43
N TYR A 37 17.37 -4.72 17.50
CA TYR A 37 18.40 -3.75 17.84
C TYR A 37 18.27 -2.47 17.01
N SER A 38 18.56 -1.35 17.66
CA SER A 38 18.55 -0.03 17.05
C SER A 38 19.92 0.60 17.25
N ILE A 39 20.54 0.99 16.14
CA ILE A 39 21.79 1.76 16.14
C ILE A 39 21.51 3.27 16.09
N ALA A 40 20.25 3.71 16.19
CA ALA A 40 19.83 5.10 16.04
C ALA A 40 20.56 6.07 16.99
N ALA A 41 20.93 5.60 18.18
CA ALA A 41 21.67 6.39 19.17
C ALA A 41 23.20 6.20 19.10
N LEU A 42 23.67 5.29 18.25
CA LEU A 42 25.10 4.99 18.06
C LEU A 42 25.63 5.82 16.91
N ALA A 43 26.63 6.65 17.20
CA ALA A 43 27.39 7.36 16.19
C ALA A 43 28.50 6.45 15.63
N ASN A 44 28.84 6.65 14.35
CA ASN A 44 29.96 5.96 13.68
C ASN A 44 29.79 4.43 13.63
N VAL A 45 28.55 3.95 13.52
CA VAL A 45 28.27 2.57 13.16
C VAL A 45 27.46 2.60 11.89
N GLU A 46 27.93 1.87 10.88
CA GLU A 46 27.37 1.90 9.53
C GLU A 46 26.51 0.66 9.27
N ASN A 47 26.87 -0.52 9.80
CA ASN A 47 26.20 -1.75 9.43
C ASN A 47 25.50 -2.44 10.61
N LEU A 48 24.32 -2.99 10.35
CA LEU A 48 23.58 -3.86 11.27
C LEU A 48 23.19 -5.15 10.55
N THR A 49 23.58 -6.30 11.09
CA THR A 49 23.18 -7.61 10.62
C THR A 49 22.40 -8.32 11.72
N LEU A 50 21.15 -8.67 11.44
CA LEU A 50 20.31 -9.46 12.30
C LEU A 50 20.70 -10.93 12.17
N THR A 51 20.82 -11.60 13.31
CA THR A 51 21.24 -12.99 13.44
C THR A 51 20.21 -13.77 14.25
N GLY A 52 20.37 -15.09 14.33
CA GLY A 52 19.39 -15.96 14.98
C GLY A 52 18.20 -16.27 14.06
N THR A 53 17.16 -16.86 14.66
CA THR A 53 16.02 -17.44 13.91
C THR A 53 14.66 -16.86 14.30
N ALA A 54 14.64 -15.91 15.24
CA ALA A 54 13.42 -15.21 15.63
C ALA A 54 13.19 -14.01 14.71
N GLY A 55 11.92 -13.62 14.50
CA GLY A 55 11.59 -12.36 13.85
C GLY A 55 12.02 -11.20 14.74
N ILE A 56 13.12 -10.56 14.39
CA ILE A 56 13.72 -9.43 15.09
C ILE A 56 13.86 -8.26 14.12
N ASN A 57 13.95 -7.05 14.63
CA ASN A 57 13.93 -5.85 13.80
C ASN A 57 15.25 -5.08 13.88
N GLY A 58 15.54 -4.31 12.83
CA GLY A 58 16.72 -3.47 12.72
C GLY A 58 16.32 -2.01 12.49
N THR A 59 16.95 -1.10 13.22
CA THR A 59 16.78 0.34 13.01
C THR A 59 18.14 1.02 12.89
N GLY A 60 18.36 1.75 11.80
CA GLY A 60 19.55 2.54 11.51
C GLY A 60 19.61 3.87 12.26
N ASN A 61 20.58 4.69 11.90
CA ASN A 61 20.83 6.02 12.46
C ASN A 61 20.59 7.11 11.42
N ALA A 62 21.32 8.23 11.50
CA ALA A 62 21.19 9.34 10.56
C ALA A 62 22.27 9.31 9.46
N GLY A 63 23.12 8.29 9.46
CA GLY A 63 24.14 8.05 8.45
C GLY A 63 23.62 7.09 7.38
N ASN A 64 24.49 6.75 6.43
CA ASN A 64 24.16 5.75 5.42
C ASN A 64 24.42 4.35 5.99
N ASN A 65 23.36 3.58 6.22
CA ASN A 65 23.44 2.28 6.84
C ASN A 65 23.29 1.12 5.86
N VAL A 66 23.95 0.01 6.15
CA VAL A 66 23.63 -1.30 5.54
C VAL A 66 22.97 -2.15 6.61
N ILE A 67 21.68 -2.44 6.43
CA ILE A 67 20.90 -3.28 7.35
C ILE A 67 20.53 -4.58 6.65
N THR A 68 20.94 -5.69 7.23
CA THR A 68 20.64 -7.05 6.72
C THR A 68 19.79 -7.81 7.72
N GLY A 69 18.63 -8.28 7.27
CA GLY A 69 17.72 -9.14 8.01
C GLY A 69 18.25 -10.57 8.18
N ASN A 70 17.49 -11.36 8.94
CA ASN A 70 17.69 -12.79 9.10
C ASN A 70 16.63 -13.56 8.30
N THR A 71 16.52 -14.87 8.50
CA THR A 71 15.60 -15.72 7.71
C THR A 71 14.14 -15.69 8.18
N ALA A 72 13.79 -14.79 9.11
CA ALA A 72 12.45 -14.63 9.63
C ALA A 72 11.94 -13.24 9.25
N ASN A 73 10.63 -13.03 9.37
CA ASN A 73 10.02 -11.72 9.09
C ASN A 73 10.65 -10.62 9.97
N ASN A 74 11.18 -9.58 9.35
CA ASN A 74 11.85 -8.45 9.97
C ASN A 74 11.17 -7.14 9.57
N ILE A 75 11.29 -6.14 10.45
CA ILE A 75 11.07 -4.73 10.09
C ILE A 75 12.44 -4.07 10.03
N LEU A 76 12.79 -3.52 8.87
CA LEU A 76 14.05 -2.84 8.62
C LEU A 76 13.76 -1.35 8.35
N ASP A 77 14.24 -0.50 9.24
CA ASP A 77 14.15 0.95 9.13
C ASP A 77 15.56 1.52 9.05
N GLY A 78 15.92 2.13 7.91
CA GLY A 78 17.23 2.75 7.71
C GLY A 78 17.48 3.96 8.62
N GLY A 79 16.40 4.57 9.12
CA GLY A 79 16.48 5.91 9.66
C GLY A 79 16.61 6.93 8.54
N ALA A 80 17.34 8.01 8.81
CA ALA A 80 17.60 9.02 7.80
C ALA A 80 18.94 8.72 7.13
N GLY A 81 19.07 8.97 5.83
CA GLY A 81 20.34 8.73 5.15
C GLY A 81 20.13 8.27 3.74
N ILE A 82 21.12 7.57 3.20
CA ILE A 82 20.97 6.75 2.00
C ILE A 82 21.28 5.33 2.43
N ASP A 83 20.24 4.56 2.67
CA ASP A 83 20.37 3.25 3.31
C ASP A 83 20.32 2.12 2.30
N THR A 84 20.90 0.97 2.66
CA THR A 84 20.74 -0.29 1.95
C THR A 84 20.08 -1.29 2.88
N LEU A 85 18.85 -1.67 2.56
CA LEU A 85 18.05 -2.61 3.33
C LEU A 85 17.96 -3.95 2.57
N ILE A 86 18.38 -5.02 3.22
CA ILE A 86 18.42 -6.38 2.66
C ILE A 86 17.57 -7.26 3.56
N GLY A 87 16.40 -7.72 3.10
CA GLY A 87 15.47 -8.51 3.92
C GLY A 87 15.99 -9.94 4.13
N GLY A 88 16.20 -10.64 3.03
CA GLY A 88 16.49 -12.07 3.04
C GLY A 88 15.18 -12.85 3.04
N THR A 89 15.20 -14.14 3.40
CA THR A 89 13.95 -14.90 3.40
C THR A 89 13.02 -14.48 4.54
N GLY A 90 11.71 -14.52 4.32
CA GLY A 90 10.72 -14.06 5.28
C GLY A 90 9.81 -13.05 4.59
N ASN A 91 8.69 -12.71 5.23
CA ASN A 91 7.88 -11.58 4.76
C ASN A 91 8.31 -10.34 5.56
N ASP A 92 9.14 -9.53 4.94
CA ASP A 92 9.80 -8.38 5.56
C ASP A 92 9.06 -7.08 5.28
N VAL A 93 9.32 -6.09 6.13
CA VAL A 93 8.84 -4.71 5.99
C VAL A 93 10.03 -3.77 5.91
N PHE A 94 10.12 -3.03 4.82
CA PHE A 94 11.10 -1.98 4.60
C PHE A 94 10.45 -0.61 4.84
N VAL A 95 10.97 0.15 5.79
CA VAL A 95 10.54 1.53 6.04
C VAL A 95 11.40 2.46 5.17
N VAL A 96 10.75 3.21 4.28
CA VAL A 96 11.41 4.09 3.30
C VAL A 96 10.99 5.53 3.54
N ASP A 97 11.97 6.36 3.91
CA ASP A 97 11.76 7.80 4.15
C ASP A 97 12.30 8.69 3.01
N THR A 98 13.06 8.11 2.09
CA THR A 98 13.64 8.79 0.94
C THR A 98 13.70 7.89 -0.28
N THR A 99 13.61 8.47 -1.48
CA THR A 99 13.73 7.71 -2.74
C THR A 99 15.17 7.29 -3.04
N THR A 100 16.13 7.66 -2.19
CA THR A 100 17.54 7.31 -2.36
C THR A 100 17.91 5.98 -1.72
N ASP A 101 17.07 5.44 -0.84
CA ASP A 101 17.31 4.13 -0.24
C ASP A 101 17.32 3.02 -1.29
N VAL A 102 18.13 2.01 -1.02
CA VAL A 102 18.29 0.83 -1.86
C VAL A 102 17.71 -0.37 -1.11
N ILE A 103 16.72 -1.01 -1.71
CA ILE A 103 16.18 -2.28 -1.21
C ILE A 103 16.71 -3.41 -2.08
N THR A 104 17.18 -4.47 -1.44
CA THR A 104 17.62 -5.69 -2.11
C THR A 104 16.75 -6.85 -1.67
N GLU A 105 15.99 -7.40 -2.61
CA GLU A 105 15.13 -8.58 -2.43
C GLU A 105 15.32 -9.56 -3.60
N ASN A 106 15.48 -10.85 -3.29
CA ASN A 106 15.62 -11.89 -4.30
C ASN A 106 14.33 -12.67 -4.53
N VAL A 107 14.30 -13.41 -5.63
CA VAL A 107 13.13 -14.21 -6.01
C VAL A 107 12.89 -15.34 -4.99
N GLY A 108 11.64 -15.44 -4.52
CA GLY A 108 11.20 -16.52 -3.63
C GLY A 108 11.67 -16.36 -2.18
N GLU A 109 12.05 -15.15 -1.78
CA GLU A 109 12.42 -14.83 -0.40
C GLU A 109 11.19 -14.53 0.47
N GLY A 110 10.09 -14.03 -0.08
CA GLY A 110 8.88 -13.83 0.71
C GLY A 110 7.73 -13.19 -0.04
N THR A 111 6.90 -12.49 0.73
CA THR A 111 5.94 -11.51 0.25
C THR A 111 6.17 -10.24 1.05
N ASP A 112 6.80 -9.28 0.41
CA ASP A 112 7.52 -8.21 1.09
C ASP A 112 6.81 -6.87 0.91
N THR A 113 6.95 -6.01 1.91
CA THR A 113 6.18 -4.78 2.01
C THR A 113 7.09 -3.58 2.17
N ILE A 114 6.85 -2.54 1.38
CA ILE A 114 7.42 -1.21 1.64
C ILE A 114 6.37 -0.35 2.34
N GLU A 115 6.74 0.21 3.49
CA GLU A 115 6.03 1.32 4.11
C GLU A 115 6.75 2.63 3.75
N SER A 116 6.12 3.48 2.94
CA SER A 116 6.78 4.69 2.43
C SER A 116 6.11 5.97 2.91
N THR A 117 6.94 6.92 3.37
CA THR A 117 6.49 8.30 3.67
C THR A 117 6.70 9.27 2.49
N VAL A 118 7.20 8.76 1.36
CA VAL A 118 7.46 9.52 0.12
C VAL A 118 6.72 8.90 -1.06
N THR A 119 6.61 9.65 -2.17
CA THR A 119 6.14 9.07 -3.43
C THR A 119 7.14 8.03 -3.91
N LEU A 120 6.67 6.81 -4.18
CA LEU A 120 7.54 5.68 -4.51
C LEU A 120 7.02 4.89 -5.72
N THR A 121 7.96 4.35 -6.49
CA THR A 121 7.69 3.40 -7.57
C THR A 121 8.45 2.09 -7.30
N LEU A 122 7.75 0.96 -7.42
CA LEU A 122 8.32 -0.38 -7.35
C LEU A 122 8.94 -0.83 -8.68
N ALA A 123 8.83 -0.04 -9.75
CA ALA A 123 9.28 -0.45 -11.10
C ALA A 123 10.76 -0.86 -11.16
N THR A 124 11.60 -0.34 -10.25
CA THR A 124 13.02 -0.70 -10.12
C THR A 124 13.31 -1.60 -8.92
N LEU A 125 12.28 -2.03 -8.19
CA LEU A 125 12.34 -2.88 -7.00
C LEU A 125 11.66 -4.23 -7.32
N PRO A 126 12.36 -5.13 -8.02
CA PRO A 126 11.81 -6.45 -8.32
C PRO A 126 11.59 -7.25 -7.03
N ASN A 127 10.65 -8.19 -7.05
CA ASN A 127 10.32 -9.07 -5.92
C ASN A 127 9.79 -8.33 -4.68
N ILE A 128 9.31 -7.10 -4.84
CA ILE A 128 8.46 -6.44 -3.85
C ILE A 128 7.02 -6.56 -4.31
N GLU A 129 6.16 -7.08 -3.44
CA GLU A 129 4.75 -7.31 -3.73
C GLU A 129 3.87 -6.19 -3.19
N ASN A 130 4.21 -5.60 -2.04
CA ASN A 130 3.29 -4.66 -1.38
C ASN A 130 3.89 -3.27 -1.19
N LEU A 131 3.07 -2.25 -1.37
CA LEU A 131 3.38 -0.85 -1.06
C LEU A 131 2.27 -0.25 -0.20
N THR A 132 2.63 0.25 0.97
CA THR A 132 1.74 1.04 1.84
C THR A 132 2.29 2.44 1.97
N LEU A 133 1.52 3.44 1.53
CA LEU A 133 1.83 4.85 1.77
C LEU A 133 1.43 5.20 3.20
N THR A 134 2.31 5.84 3.94
CA THR A 134 2.06 6.25 5.33
C THR A 134 2.07 7.78 5.46
N GLY A 135 1.81 8.27 6.67
CA GLY A 135 1.72 9.71 6.93
C GLY A 135 0.44 10.37 6.38
N THR A 136 0.51 11.69 6.20
CA THR A 136 -0.63 12.54 5.82
C THR A 136 -0.35 13.43 4.61
N ALA A 137 0.83 13.28 3.99
CA ALA A 137 1.19 14.00 2.79
C ALA A 137 0.50 13.36 1.57
N ALA A 138 0.15 14.19 0.58
CA ALA A 138 -0.33 13.71 -0.72
C ALA A 138 0.86 13.15 -1.52
N ILE A 139 1.12 11.86 -1.31
CA ILE A 139 2.16 11.07 -1.99
C ILE A 139 1.51 10.02 -2.88
N ASN A 140 2.28 9.45 -3.81
CA ASN A 140 1.76 8.54 -4.82
C ASN A 140 2.50 7.21 -4.79
N GLY A 141 1.82 6.17 -5.25
CA GLY A 141 2.36 4.81 -5.34
C GLY A 141 2.29 4.29 -6.78
N THR A 142 3.32 3.61 -7.22
CA THR A 142 3.31 2.88 -8.49
C THR A 142 3.90 1.50 -8.29
N GLY A 143 3.18 0.45 -8.70
CA GLY A 143 3.65 -0.93 -8.63
C GLY A 143 4.70 -1.26 -9.70
N ASN A 144 4.93 -2.55 -9.89
CA ASN A 144 5.90 -3.12 -10.82
C ASN A 144 5.18 -3.97 -11.87
N ALA A 145 5.80 -5.08 -12.28
CA ALA A 145 5.22 -6.00 -13.27
C ALA A 145 4.64 -7.28 -12.66
N GLY A 146 4.75 -7.44 -11.34
CA GLY A 146 4.16 -8.52 -10.55
C GLY A 146 2.77 -8.13 -10.06
N ASN A 147 2.15 -9.01 -9.27
CA ASN A 147 0.85 -8.72 -8.67
C ASN A 147 1.09 -7.91 -7.39
N ASN A 148 0.71 -6.63 -7.38
CA ASN A 148 0.95 -5.75 -6.25
C ASN A 148 -0.28 -5.54 -5.37
N VAL A 149 -0.05 -5.37 -4.06
CA VAL A 149 -1.04 -4.76 -3.16
C VAL A 149 -0.58 -3.35 -2.81
N ILE A 150 -1.31 -2.35 -3.28
CA ILE A 150 -0.98 -0.94 -3.08
C ILE A 150 -2.07 -0.29 -2.22
N THR A 151 -1.68 0.20 -1.05
CA THR A 151 -2.57 0.93 -0.13
C THR A 151 -2.08 2.38 0.01
N GLY A 152 -2.98 3.33 -0.27
CA GLY A 152 -2.74 4.75 -0.04
C GLY A 152 -2.85 5.14 1.43
N ASN A 153 -2.70 6.43 1.72
CA ASN A 153 -2.80 7.00 3.05
C ASN A 153 -4.14 7.73 3.25
N THR A 154 -4.15 8.78 4.06
CA THR A 154 -5.38 9.55 4.35
C THR A 154 -5.52 10.83 3.52
N ALA A 155 -4.52 11.11 2.68
CA ALA A 155 -4.52 12.20 1.72
C ALA A 155 -4.86 11.67 0.34
N ASN A 156 -5.13 12.59 -0.59
CA ASN A 156 -5.39 12.24 -1.98
C ASN A 156 -4.14 11.60 -2.61
N ASN A 157 -4.25 10.36 -3.05
CA ASN A 157 -3.18 9.61 -3.70
C ASN A 157 -3.49 9.33 -5.17
N ILE A 158 -2.44 9.25 -5.98
CA ILE A 158 -2.48 8.59 -7.29
C ILE A 158 -1.81 7.23 -7.11
N LEU A 159 -2.58 6.16 -7.29
CA LEU A 159 -2.11 4.78 -7.21
C LEU A 159 -2.18 4.13 -8.60
N ASN A 160 -1.06 3.57 -9.05
CA ASN A 160 -0.96 2.85 -10.30
C ASN A 160 -0.46 1.42 -10.05
N GLY A 161 -1.27 0.41 -10.36
CA GLY A 161 -0.91 -1.00 -10.22
C GLY A 161 0.27 -1.38 -11.12
N GLY A 162 0.17 -1.03 -12.40
CA GLY A 162 1.24 -1.22 -13.38
C GLY A 162 0.89 -2.37 -14.32
N LEU A 163 1.72 -3.41 -14.32
CA LEU A 163 1.35 -4.67 -14.97
C LEU A 163 1.14 -5.71 -13.88
N GLY A 164 0.27 -6.70 -14.12
CA GLY A 164 0.00 -7.74 -13.14
C GLY A 164 -1.46 -7.67 -12.71
N ASN A 165 -1.85 -8.54 -11.79
CA ASN A 165 -3.19 -8.52 -11.22
C ASN A 165 -3.12 -7.81 -9.87
N ASP A 166 -3.45 -6.53 -9.84
CA ASP A 166 -3.16 -5.68 -8.69
C ASP A 166 -4.36 -5.52 -7.76
N ILE A 167 -4.11 -5.19 -6.49
CA ILE A 167 -5.12 -4.75 -5.53
C ILE A 167 -4.80 -3.31 -5.13
N LEU A 168 -5.70 -2.39 -5.43
CA LEU A 168 -5.54 -0.97 -5.13
C LEU A 168 -6.57 -0.53 -4.10
N ASN A 169 -6.10 0.01 -2.98
CA ASN A 169 -6.91 0.65 -1.95
C ASN A 169 -6.47 2.10 -1.80
N GLY A 170 -7.29 3.07 -2.22
CA GLY A 170 -6.98 4.50 -2.12
C GLY A 170 -6.76 4.97 -0.68
N GLY A 171 -7.52 4.39 0.26
CA GLY A 171 -7.57 4.87 1.64
C GLY A 171 -8.67 5.90 1.82
N LEU A 172 -8.43 6.91 2.65
CA LEU A 172 -9.33 8.07 2.72
C LEU A 172 -8.76 9.16 1.82
N GLY A 173 -9.63 9.99 1.26
CA GLY A 173 -9.18 11.09 0.40
C GLY A 173 -10.01 11.11 -0.87
N ILE A 174 -9.53 11.87 -1.85
CA ILE A 174 -10.01 11.79 -3.22
C ILE A 174 -8.88 11.18 -4.02
N ASP A 175 -8.99 9.89 -4.29
CA ASP A 175 -7.92 9.11 -4.89
C ASP A 175 -8.13 8.92 -6.39
N THR A 176 -7.02 8.78 -7.11
CA THR A 176 -7.01 8.37 -8.51
C THR A 176 -6.37 7.00 -8.61
N LEU A 177 -7.16 6.00 -9.01
CA LEU A 177 -6.74 4.62 -9.12
C LEU A 177 -6.61 4.24 -10.60
N ILE A 178 -5.47 3.63 -10.92
CA ILE A 178 -5.10 3.15 -12.25
C ILE A 178 -4.74 1.68 -12.07
N GLY A 179 -5.56 0.77 -12.57
CA GLY A 179 -5.26 -0.66 -12.49
C GLY A 179 -4.02 -0.99 -13.32
N GLY A 180 -4.01 -0.50 -14.56
CA GLY A 180 -2.98 -0.80 -15.54
C GLY A 180 -3.38 -1.98 -16.40
N THR A 181 -2.46 -2.93 -16.60
CA THR A 181 -2.75 -4.14 -17.38
C THR A 181 -2.87 -5.34 -16.48
N GLY A 182 -3.95 -6.10 -16.62
CA GLY A 182 -4.16 -7.36 -15.93
C GLY A 182 -5.60 -7.45 -15.45
N ILE A 183 -5.80 -8.18 -14.36
CA ILE A 183 -7.11 -8.33 -13.70
C ILE A 183 -7.02 -7.66 -12.35
N ASP A 184 -7.44 -6.41 -12.29
CA ASP A 184 -7.21 -5.57 -11.11
C ASP A 184 -8.41 -5.57 -10.18
N ARG A 185 -8.13 -5.29 -8.90
CA ARG A 185 -9.11 -5.19 -7.84
C ARG A 185 -9.04 -3.82 -7.20
N PHE A 186 -10.13 -3.07 -7.31
CA PHE A 186 -10.28 -1.80 -6.62
C PHE A 186 -11.01 -2.04 -5.29
N ASP A 187 -10.31 -1.85 -4.17
CA ASP A 187 -10.76 -2.24 -2.85
C ASP A 187 -11.64 -1.19 -2.17
N TYR A 188 -12.93 -1.49 -2.12
CA TYR A 188 -13.95 -0.75 -1.39
C TYR A 188 -14.63 -1.65 -0.35
N ARG A 189 -13.88 -2.55 0.29
CA ARG A 189 -14.38 -3.28 1.47
C ARG A 189 -14.76 -2.33 2.60
N ASN A 190 -14.04 -1.22 2.71
CA ASN A 190 -14.44 -0.04 3.48
C ASN A 190 -15.09 0.98 2.54
N LEU A 191 -16.42 1.08 2.56
CA LEU A 191 -17.16 2.01 1.69
C LEU A 191 -16.90 3.49 2.04
N ALA A 192 -16.46 3.77 3.28
CA ALA A 192 -16.14 5.12 3.72
C ALA A 192 -14.91 5.72 3.01
N ASN A 193 -14.14 4.89 2.29
CA ASN A 193 -13.00 5.34 1.50
C ASN A 193 -13.42 6.29 0.37
N SER A 194 -14.62 6.12 -0.21
CA SER A 194 -15.09 6.95 -1.31
C SER A 194 -16.54 7.35 -1.16
N VAL A 195 -16.83 8.33 -0.30
CA VAL A 195 -18.19 8.85 -0.05
C VAL A 195 -18.49 10.08 -0.92
N PHE A 196 -19.72 10.60 -0.90
CA PHE A 196 -20.15 11.66 -1.83
C PHE A 196 -19.26 12.92 -1.84
N ASN A 197 -18.67 13.29 -0.69
CA ASN A 197 -17.78 14.44 -0.56
C ASN A 197 -16.29 14.12 -0.81
N SER A 198 -15.95 12.86 -1.05
CA SER A 198 -14.59 12.38 -1.29
C SER A 198 -14.62 11.24 -2.33
N VAL A 199 -15.14 11.54 -3.52
CA VAL A 199 -15.33 10.55 -4.58
C VAL A 199 -14.01 10.22 -5.26
N ASP A 200 -13.60 8.97 -5.17
CA ASP A 200 -12.47 8.42 -5.91
C ASP A 200 -12.76 8.29 -7.39
N VAL A 201 -11.69 8.26 -8.18
CA VAL A 201 -11.72 8.12 -9.64
C VAL A 201 -10.93 6.89 -10.05
N ILE A 202 -11.57 5.94 -10.72
CA ILE A 202 -10.89 4.86 -11.45
C ILE A 202 -10.79 5.25 -12.92
N THR A 203 -9.57 5.24 -13.46
CA THR A 203 -9.33 5.83 -14.79
C THR A 203 -9.39 4.83 -15.94
N ASP A 204 -9.33 3.52 -15.68
CA ASP A 204 -9.13 2.49 -16.72
C ASP A 204 -9.94 1.19 -16.51
N PHE A 205 -10.96 1.22 -15.64
CA PHE A 205 -11.75 0.03 -15.30
C PHE A 205 -12.28 -0.74 -16.52
N ASN A 206 -11.93 -2.02 -16.61
CA ASN A 206 -12.33 -2.93 -17.66
C ASN A 206 -13.40 -3.91 -17.17
N ALA A 207 -14.67 -3.64 -17.49
CA ALA A 207 -15.80 -4.43 -17.04
C ALA A 207 -16.12 -5.67 -17.90
N ASN A 208 -15.29 -6.01 -18.90
CA ASN A 208 -15.52 -7.22 -19.71
C ASN A 208 -15.25 -8.51 -18.90
N ALA A 209 -15.57 -9.68 -19.46
CA ALA A 209 -15.46 -10.96 -18.75
C ALA A 209 -14.01 -11.25 -18.30
N SER A 210 -13.85 -11.60 -17.02
CA SER A 210 -12.56 -11.86 -16.34
C SER A 210 -11.57 -10.70 -16.34
N ASN A 211 -12.06 -9.46 -16.29
CA ASN A 211 -11.25 -8.26 -16.11
C ASN A 211 -11.64 -7.57 -14.79
N ASP A 212 -11.23 -6.32 -14.58
CA ASP A 212 -11.26 -5.62 -13.29
C ASP A 212 -12.54 -5.76 -12.48
N LEU A 213 -12.37 -5.83 -11.16
CA LEU A 213 -13.43 -6.02 -10.19
C LEU A 213 -13.36 -4.99 -9.06
N PHE A 214 -14.54 -4.61 -8.56
CA PHE A 214 -14.64 -3.98 -7.25
C PHE A 214 -14.55 -5.08 -6.18
N LEU A 215 -13.56 -4.99 -5.30
CA LEU A 215 -13.45 -5.83 -4.12
C LEU A 215 -14.29 -5.19 -3.00
N VAL A 216 -15.28 -5.94 -2.50
CA VAL A 216 -16.27 -5.48 -1.52
C VAL A 216 -16.38 -6.44 -0.34
N SER A 217 -16.84 -5.96 0.81
CA SER A 217 -16.89 -6.74 2.06
C SER A 217 -18.03 -7.76 2.10
N THR A 218 -19.09 -7.53 1.32
CA THR A 218 -20.25 -8.41 1.19
C THR A 218 -20.66 -8.53 -0.26
N ALA A 219 -21.03 -9.74 -0.70
CA ALA A 219 -21.47 -9.97 -2.07
C ALA A 219 -22.65 -9.07 -2.45
N ARG A 220 -22.63 -8.54 -3.67
CA ARG A 220 -23.72 -7.68 -4.16
C ARG A 220 -24.94 -8.53 -4.48
N SER A 221 -26.13 -8.08 -4.06
CA SER A 221 -27.40 -8.79 -4.27
C SER A 221 -28.06 -8.42 -5.60
N VAL A 222 -27.88 -7.18 -6.04
CA VAL A 222 -28.49 -6.59 -7.23
C VAL A 222 -27.50 -5.58 -7.83
N PHE A 223 -27.42 -5.54 -9.16
CA PHE A 223 -26.80 -4.44 -9.90
C PHE A 223 -27.85 -3.78 -10.80
N SER A 224 -28.04 -2.47 -10.68
CA SER A 224 -29.02 -1.72 -11.46
C SER A 224 -28.40 -0.57 -12.26
N ASN A 225 -28.96 -0.26 -13.42
CA ASN A 225 -28.66 0.99 -14.12
C ASN A 225 -29.70 2.04 -13.76
N ALA A 226 -29.31 3.03 -12.96
CA ALA A 226 -30.18 4.11 -12.50
C ALA A 226 -30.26 5.26 -13.52
N GLY A 227 -29.51 5.21 -14.62
CA GLY A 227 -29.55 6.21 -15.69
C GLY A 227 -28.96 7.57 -15.29
N THR A 228 -29.41 8.64 -15.95
CA THR A 228 -28.76 9.96 -15.84
C THR A 228 -29.35 10.83 -14.73
N LEU A 229 -28.49 11.37 -13.87
CA LEU A 229 -28.80 12.35 -12.84
C LEU A 229 -29.10 13.72 -13.45
N ALA A 230 -30.03 14.46 -12.83
CA ALA A 230 -30.28 15.86 -13.16
C ALA A 230 -29.27 16.79 -12.46
N THR A 231 -28.91 16.47 -11.23
CA THR A 231 -27.93 17.18 -10.40
C THR A 231 -26.99 16.17 -9.76
N LEU A 232 -25.70 16.51 -9.69
CA LEU A 232 -24.70 15.74 -8.95
C LEU A 232 -24.60 16.26 -7.52
N ASP A 233 -25.65 16.01 -6.75
CA ASP A 233 -25.78 16.29 -5.33
C ASP A 233 -26.44 15.11 -4.61
N THR A 234 -26.41 15.13 -3.27
CA THR A 234 -27.01 14.06 -2.47
C THR A 234 -28.50 13.88 -2.79
N VAL A 235 -29.23 14.97 -3.05
CA VAL A 235 -30.66 14.94 -3.40
C VAL A 235 -30.89 14.22 -4.72
N GLY A 236 -30.13 14.58 -5.76
CA GLY A 236 -30.23 13.99 -7.09
C GLY A 236 -29.87 12.51 -7.08
N ILE A 237 -28.81 12.14 -6.37
CA ILE A 237 -28.35 10.75 -6.23
C ILE A 237 -29.37 9.93 -5.45
N THR A 238 -29.79 10.38 -4.26
CA THR A 238 -30.82 9.68 -3.46
C THR A 238 -32.09 9.49 -4.27
N ALA A 239 -32.58 10.54 -4.94
CA ALA A 239 -33.78 10.47 -5.74
C ALA A 239 -33.65 9.40 -6.83
N LYS A 240 -32.49 9.31 -7.49
CA LYS A 240 -32.28 8.33 -8.55
C LYS A 240 -32.14 6.90 -8.06
N LEU A 241 -31.32 6.68 -7.03
CA LEU A 241 -31.13 5.35 -6.45
C LEU A 241 -32.41 4.80 -5.81
N THR A 242 -33.29 5.68 -5.32
CA THR A 242 -34.64 5.28 -4.86
C THR A 242 -35.48 4.65 -5.97
N THR A 243 -35.39 5.15 -7.21
CA THR A 243 -36.20 4.62 -8.34
C THR A 243 -35.83 3.21 -8.75
N VAL A 244 -34.58 2.79 -8.53
CA VAL A 244 -34.10 1.43 -8.78
C VAL A 244 -34.14 0.55 -7.53
N ASN A 245 -34.75 1.03 -6.45
CA ASN A 245 -34.89 0.33 -5.18
C ASN A 245 -33.53 -0.13 -4.64
N PHE A 246 -32.60 0.83 -4.45
CA PHE A 246 -31.25 0.62 -3.93
C PHE A 246 -31.29 0.02 -2.51
N GLY A 247 -31.41 -1.31 -2.46
CA GLY A 247 -31.55 -2.08 -1.24
C GLY A 247 -30.21 -2.46 -0.63
N ALA A 248 -30.25 -3.02 0.58
CA ALA A 248 -29.06 -3.49 1.29
C ALA A 248 -28.15 -4.36 0.39
N ASN A 249 -26.86 -4.05 0.41
CA ASN A 249 -25.82 -4.70 -0.38
C ASN A 249 -26.04 -4.63 -1.90
N ALA A 250 -26.81 -3.66 -2.40
CA ALA A 250 -26.94 -3.42 -3.83
C ALA A 250 -25.72 -2.65 -4.38
N ALA A 251 -25.61 -2.64 -5.70
CA ALA A 251 -24.78 -1.70 -6.44
C ALA A 251 -25.58 -1.12 -7.61
N ALA A 252 -25.20 0.05 -8.08
CA ALA A 252 -25.84 0.67 -9.23
C ALA A 252 -24.88 1.55 -10.02
N GLN A 253 -25.06 1.61 -11.33
CA GLN A 253 -24.44 2.65 -12.16
C GLN A 253 -25.40 3.81 -12.40
N PHE A 254 -24.86 5.02 -12.52
CA PHE A 254 -25.57 6.21 -12.98
C PHE A 254 -24.62 7.16 -13.71
N THR A 255 -25.16 8.16 -14.40
CA THR A 255 -24.34 9.14 -15.13
C THR A 255 -24.69 10.58 -14.76
N PHE A 256 -23.74 11.49 -14.88
CA PHE A 256 -23.98 12.93 -14.84
C PHE A 256 -23.18 13.61 -15.95
N GLY A 257 -23.88 14.18 -16.93
CA GLY A 257 -23.25 14.57 -18.20
C GLY A 257 -22.62 13.35 -18.88
N SER A 258 -21.33 13.43 -19.20
CA SER A 258 -20.54 12.33 -19.78
C SER A 258 -19.85 11.44 -18.74
N ARG A 259 -19.96 11.75 -17.45
CA ARG A 259 -19.28 11.04 -16.36
C ARG A 259 -20.11 9.83 -15.92
N THR A 260 -19.45 8.71 -15.67
CA THR A 260 -20.06 7.47 -15.16
C THR A 260 -19.67 7.26 -13.71
N PHE A 261 -20.63 6.83 -12.90
CA PHE A 261 -20.43 6.58 -11.49
C PHE A 261 -20.99 5.21 -11.10
N VAL A 262 -20.38 4.61 -10.08
CA VAL A 262 -20.82 3.39 -9.42
C VAL A 262 -21.13 3.71 -7.97
N GLY A 263 -22.37 3.47 -7.56
CA GLY A 263 -22.78 3.49 -6.16
C GLY A 263 -22.75 2.07 -5.58
N ILE A 264 -22.16 1.91 -4.40
CA ILE A 264 -22.10 0.63 -3.66
C ILE A 264 -22.72 0.82 -2.29
N ASN A 265 -23.82 0.11 -2.03
CA ASN A 265 -24.59 0.27 -0.79
C ASN A 265 -24.00 -0.53 0.38
N ASP A 266 -24.12 -0.02 1.59
CA ASP A 266 -23.90 -0.80 2.79
C ASP A 266 -25.03 -1.83 3.07
N ALA A 267 -25.07 -2.41 4.27
CA ALA A 267 -26.07 -3.40 4.66
C ALA A 267 -27.47 -2.81 4.99
N THR A 268 -27.62 -1.49 4.87
CA THR A 268 -28.85 -0.72 5.09
C THR A 268 -29.48 -0.39 3.75
N ALA A 269 -30.81 -0.41 3.65
CA ALA A 269 -31.49 0.00 2.42
C ALA A 269 -31.54 1.53 2.28
N GLY A 270 -31.45 2.02 1.04
CA GLY A 270 -31.41 3.44 0.71
C GLY A 270 -29.97 3.96 0.55
N PHE A 271 -29.83 5.14 -0.05
CA PHE A 271 -28.52 5.78 -0.22
C PHE A 271 -28.17 6.69 0.97
N SER A 272 -26.96 6.52 1.48
CA SER A 272 -26.32 7.29 2.54
C SER A 272 -25.04 7.93 2.02
N ALA A 273 -25.01 9.27 2.00
CA ALA A 273 -23.86 10.03 1.49
C ALA A 273 -22.57 9.90 2.33
N THR A 274 -22.62 9.22 3.48
CA THR A 274 -21.49 9.07 4.42
C THR A 274 -21.09 7.62 4.68
N THR A 275 -21.90 6.65 4.25
CA THR A 275 -21.60 5.22 4.50
C THR A 275 -21.62 4.38 3.23
N ASP A 276 -22.23 4.87 2.16
CA ASP A 276 -22.19 4.22 0.84
C ASP A 276 -21.09 4.81 -0.02
N ALA A 277 -20.45 3.95 -0.80
CA ALA A 277 -19.42 4.41 -1.70
C ALA A 277 -20.04 4.96 -3.00
N ILE A 278 -19.48 6.05 -3.51
CA ILE A 278 -19.66 6.53 -4.87
C ILE A 278 -18.27 6.61 -5.50
N ILE A 279 -18.08 5.95 -6.62
CA ILE A 279 -16.83 5.93 -7.37
C ILE A 279 -17.10 6.49 -8.77
N GLU A 280 -16.27 7.41 -9.24
CA GLU A 280 -16.26 7.80 -10.64
C GLU A 280 -15.40 6.84 -11.48
N VAL A 281 -15.88 6.49 -12.68
CA VAL A 281 -15.13 5.62 -13.60
C VAL A 281 -14.98 6.33 -14.95
N THR A 282 -13.80 6.91 -15.22
CA THR A 282 -13.54 7.78 -16.38
C THR A 282 -12.93 7.11 -17.61
N GLY A 283 -12.73 5.79 -17.58
CA GLY A 283 -12.25 5.00 -18.73
C GLY A 283 -12.92 3.64 -18.85
N LEU A 284 -14.18 3.56 -18.41
CA LEU A 284 -14.94 2.31 -18.41
C LEU A 284 -14.96 1.67 -19.81
N THR A 285 -14.43 0.46 -19.91
CA THR A 285 -14.64 -0.42 -21.07
C THR A 285 -15.58 -1.56 -20.69
N GLY A 286 -16.38 -2.04 -21.65
CA GLY A 286 -17.38 -3.09 -21.38
C GLY A 286 -18.68 -2.59 -20.75
N THR A 287 -19.36 -3.45 -20.00
CA THR A 287 -20.65 -3.14 -19.36
C THR A 287 -20.65 -3.66 -17.94
N LEU A 288 -20.88 -2.76 -16.98
CA LEU A 288 -20.95 -3.13 -15.58
C LEU A 288 -22.16 -4.03 -15.31
N SER A 289 -21.97 -5.02 -14.47
CA SER A 289 -22.99 -5.94 -14.01
C SER A 289 -22.66 -6.47 -12.62
N LEU A 290 -23.49 -7.39 -12.12
CA LEU A 290 -23.25 -8.05 -10.84
C LEU A 290 -21.93 -8.83 -10.80
N THR A 291 -21.40 -9.26 -11.97
CA THR A 291 -20.15 -10.03 -12.05
C THR A 291 -18.90 -9.18 -11.85
N ASN A 292 -19.02 -7.84 -11.81
CA ASN A 292 -17.89 -6.94 -11.59
C ASN A 292 -17.61 -6.68 -10.10
N PHE A 293 -18.19 -7.48 -9.21
CA PHE A 293 -18.00 -7.36 -7.76
C PHE A 293 -17.57 -8.70 -7.19
N THR A 294 -16.56 -8.67 -6.32
CA THR A 294 -16.04 -9.87 -5.66
C THR A 294 -15.83 -9.62 -4.16
N THR A 295 -15.87 -10.70 -3.39
CA THR A 295 -15.44 -10.69 -1.98
C THR A 295 -14.07 -11.35 -1.81
N VAL A 296 -13.48 -11.82 -2.91
CA VAL A 296 -12.28 -12.66 -2.92
C VAL A 296 -11.09 -11.87 -3.47
N THR A 297 -9.97 -11.96 -2.77
CA THR A 297 -8.72 -11.26 -3.07
C THR A 297 -7.80 -11.96 -4.07
N VAL A 298 -8.09 -13.22 -4.48
CA VAL A 298 -7.10 -14.15 -5.10
C VAL A 298 -6.30 -13.58 -6.26
#